data_AF-A0A2D6MHL5-F1
#
_entry.id   AF-A0A2D6MHL5-F1
#
_cell.length_a   1.000
_cell.length_b   1.000
_cell.length_c   1.000
_cell.angle_alpha   90.00
_cell.angle_beta   90.00
_cell.angle_gamma   90.00
#
_symmetry.space_group_name_H-M   'P 1'
#
loop_
_entity.id
_entity.type
_entity.pdbx_description
1 polymer ?
#
loop_
_entity_poly.entity_id
_entity_poly.type
_entity_poly.pdbx_seq_one_letter_code
_entity_poly.pdbx_strand_id
1 'polypeptide(L)' 'MKQHKHLRQLLKLQSRLELWEQLGPSVTEDEWDDFAIKLNGVRDLIQLCQRNVNHTISKYELKQFNRDYKQYRTHKLITK' A
#
# COMPACT_ATOMS: atom_id res chain seq x y z
N MET A 1 -0.74 -4.27 22.18
CA MET A 1 -0.92 -5.19 21.01
C MET A 1 -1.58 -4.57 19.76
N LYS A 2 -1.65 -3.23 19.58
CA LYS A 2 -2.25 -2.61 18.37
C LYS A 2 -1.36 -2.68 17.12
N GLN A 3 -0.05 -2.77 17.31
CA GLN A 3 0.95 -2.74 16.24
C GLN A 3 0.80 -3.89 15.23
N HIS A 4 0.46 -5.11 15.70
CA HIS A 4 0.18 -6.24 14.82
C HIS A 4 -1.00 -6.01 13.87
N LYS A 5 -1.99 -5.21 14.26
CA LYS A 5 -3.16 -4.94 13.40
C LYS A 5 -2.77 -4.06 12.21
N HIS A 6 -2.00 -3.00 12.45
CA HIS A 6 -1.59 -2.08 11.41
C HIS A 6 -0.53 -2.70 10.47
N LEU A 7 0.43 -3.43 11.02
CA LEU A 7 1.41 -4.17 10.21
C LEU A 7 0.72 -5.19 9.28
N ARG A 8 -0.27 -5.94 9.78
CA ARG A 8 -1.07 -6.86 8.94
C ARG A 8 -1.85 -6.12 7.85
N GLN A 9 -2.33 -4.91 8.10
CA GLN A 9 -3.03 -4.10 7.11
C GLN A 9 -2.06 -3.58 6.03
N LEU A 10 -0.86 -3.14 6.43
CA LEU A 10 0.20 -2.72 5.51
C LEU A 10 0.63 -3.86 4.58
N LEU A 11 0.91 -5.04 5.14
CA LEU A 11 1.25 -6.23 4.35
C LEU A 11 0.13 -6.58 3.34
N LYS A 12 -1.14 -6.48 3.75
CA LYS A 12 -2.28 -6.68 2.84
C LYS A 12 -2.34 -5.66 1.71
N LEU A 13 -1.95 -4.41 1.95
CA LEU A 13 -1.87 -3.40 0.90
C LEU A 13 -0.69 -3.65 -0.03
N GLN A 14 0.49 -4.00 0.51
CA GLN A 14 1.65 -4.35 -0.29
C GLN A 14 1.31 -5.47 -1.29
N SER A 15 0.77 -6.60 -0.82
CA SER A 15 0.43 -7.71 -1.73
C SER A 15 -0.61 -7.33 -2.78
N ARG A 16 -1.49 -6.35 -2.49
CA ARG A 16 -2.46 -5.85 -3.48
C ARG A 16 -1.81 -4.95 -4.51
N LEU A 17 -0.91 -4.08 -4.08
CA LEU A 17 -0.15 -3.22 -4.98
C LEU A 17 0.75 -4.09 -5.89
N GLU A 18 1.42 -5.09 -5.35
CA GLU A 18 2.22 -6.05 -6.13
C GLU A 18 1.38 -6.85 -7.12
N LEU A 19 0.13 -7.21 -6.78
CA LEU A 19 -0.81 -7.79 -7.74
C LEU A 19 -1.17 -6.79 -8.86
N TRP A 20 -1.26 -5.50 -8.51
CA TRP A 20 -1.52 -4.41 -9.45
C TRP A 20 -0.35 -4.18 -10.42
N GLU A 21 0.89 -4.30 -9.94
CA GLU A 21 2.11 -4.28 -10.77
C GLU A 21 2.05 -5.34 -11.88
N GLN A 22 1.49 -6.52 -11.58
CA GLN A 22 1.30 -7.60 -12.54
C GLN A 22 0.17 -7.33 -13.56
N LEU A 23 -0.76 -6.43 -13.25
CA LEU A 23 -1.84 -5.99 -14.15
C LEU A 23 -1.43 -4.81 -15.05
N GLY A 24 -0.14 -4.47 -15.08
CA GLY A 24 0.48 -3.28 -15.68
C GLY A 24 0.10 -2.84 -17.10
N PRO A 25 -0.51 -3.61 -18.03
CA PRO A 25 -0.77 -3.10 -19.39
C PRO A 25 -1.94 -2.10 -19.54
N SER A 26 -2.65 -1.73 -18.46
CA SER A 26 -3.93 -0.99 -18.56
C SER A 26 -3.90 0.45 -18.00
N VAL A 27 -2.73 0.93 -17.57
CA VAL A 27 -2.58 2.23 -16.89
C VAL A 27 -1.60 3.15 -17.64
N THR A 28 -1.81 4.46 -17.49
CA THR A 28 -0.90 5.47 -18.07
C THR A 28 0.43 5.51 -17.31
N GLU A 29 1.45 6.12 -17.92
CA GLU A 29 2.78 6.30 -17.29
C GLU A 29 2.67 7.09 -15.97
N ASP A 30 1.86 8.15 -15.93
CA ASP A 30 1.59 8.92 -14.70
C ASP A 30 0.96 8.07 -13.59
N GLU A 31 0.02 7.19 -13.95
CA GLU A 31 -0.63 6.27 -12.98
C GLU A 31 0.35 5.22 -12.46
N TRP A 32 1.31 4.82 -13.30
CA TRP A 32 2.38 3.89 -12.93
C TRP A 32 3.40 4.53 -11.99
N ASP A 33 3.81 5.77 -12.24
CA ASP A 33 4.71 6.51 -11.35
C ASP A 33 4.07 6.77 -9.98
N ASP A 34 2.81 7.22 -9.97
CA ASP A 34 2.03 7.38 -8.74
C ASP A 34 1.91 6.07 -7.96
N PHE A 35 1.72 4.95 -8.66
CA PHE A 35 1.69 3.62 -8.08
C PHE A 35 3.04 3.23 -7.45
N ALA A 36 4.15 3.44 -8.17
CA ALA A 36 5.50 3.09 -7.71
C ALA A 36 5.87 3.87 -6.44
N ILE A 37 5.53 5.15 -6.38
CA ILE A 37 5.70 5.99 -5.18
C ILE A 37 4.93 5.41 -3.99
N LYS A 38 3.67 5.02 -4.20
CA LYS A 38 2.82 4.45 -3.13
C LYS A 38 3.33 3.09 -2.66
N LEU A 39 3.76 2.22 -3.58
CA LEU A 39 4.32 0.91 -3.23
C LEU A 39 5.60 1.04 -2.39
N ASN A 40 6.50 1.94 -2.78
CA ASN A 40 7.70 2.22 -2.01
C ASN A 40 7.38 2.80 -0.63
N GLY A 41 6.45 3.77 -0.55
CA GLY A 41 6.00 4.32 0.74
C GLY A 41 5.42 3.26 1.69
N VAL A 42 4.65 2.30 1.17
CA VAL A 42 4.12 1.18 1.97
C VAL A 42 5.24 0.25 2.43
N ARG A 43 6.21 -0.07 1.57
CA ARG A 43 7.37 -0.92 1.90
C ARG A 43 8.23 -0.28 2.99
N ASP A 44 8.49 1.02 2.90
CA ASP A 44 9.25 1.76 3.90
C ASP A 44 8.55 1.76 5.26
N LEU A 45 7.23 1.98 5.28
CA LEU A 45 6.44 1.92 6.50
C LEU A 45 6.48 0.52 7.15
N ILE A 46 6.42 -0.54 6.32
CA ILE A 46 6.53 -1.93 6.81
C ILE A 46 7.90 -2.15 7.43
N GLN A 47 8.99 -1.73 6.76
CA GLN A 47 10.33 -1.86 7.32
C GLN A 47 10.49 -1.07 8.62
N LEU A 48 9.94 0.14 8.72
CA LEU A 48 9.95 0.95 9.94
C LEU A 48 9.20 0.26 11.08
N CYS A 49 8.01 -0.27 10.80
CA CYS A 49 7.24 -1.05 11.78
C CYS A 49 7.95 -2.34 12.21
N GLN A 50 8.69 -3.00 11.31
CA GLN A 50 9.43 -4.23 11.62
C GLN A 50 10.71 -3.97 12.41
N ARG A 51 11.46 -2.91 12.06
CA ARG A 51 12.72 -2.56 12.72
C ARG A 51 12.51 -1.90 14.08
N ASN A 52 11.41 -1.17 14.27
CA ASN A 52 11.12 -0.48 15.51
C ASN A 52 9.81 -0.98 16.12
N VAL A 53 9.95 -1.83 17.14
CA VAL A 53 8.85 -2.43 17.91
C VAL A 53 8.02 -1.37 18.65
N ASN A 54 8.48 -0.12 18.79
CA ASN A 54 7.69 0.97 19.36
C ASN A 54 7.23 2.00 18.31
N HIS A 55 7.49 1.75 17.03
CA HIS A 55 7.08 2.66 15.97
C HIS A 55 5.56 2.77 15.93
N THR A 56 5.11 4.00 16.11
CA THR A 56 3.70 4.37 16.03
C THR A 56 3.48 5.07 14.70
N ILE A 57 2.69 4.44 13.83
CA ILE A 57 2.31 5.05 12.56
C ILE A 57 1.48 6.29 12.85
N SER A 58 1.86 7.42 12.25
CA SER A 58 1.15 8.67 12.43
C SER A 58 -0.27 8.58 11.84
N LYS A 59 -1.16 9.44 12.36
CA LYS A 59 -2.53 9.54 11.84
C LYS A 59 -2.56 9.99 10.37
N TYR A 60 -1.56 10.74 9.92
CA TYR A 60 -1.39 11.16 8.53
C TYR A 60 -1.09 9.96 7.63
N GLU A 61 -0.08 9.16 7.98
CA GLU A 61 0.29 7.94 7.24
C GLU A 61 -0.87 6.93 7.21
N LEU A 62 -1.59 6.76 8.33
CA LEU A 62 -2.80 5.92 8.37
C LEU A 62 -3.91 6.43 7.45
N LYS A 63 -4.08 7.75 7.30
CA LYS A 63 -5.06 8.31 6.35
C LYS A 63 -4.64 8.05 4.91
N GLN A 64 -3.36 8.24 4.61
CA GLN A 64 -2.81 8.00 3.27
C GLN A 64 -2.98 6.52 2.89
N PHE A 65 -2.55 5.62 3.77
CA PHE A 65 -2.78 4.18 3.65
C PHE A 65 -4.24 3.82 3.34
N ASN A 66 -5.19 4.40 4.07
CA ASN A 66 -6.61 4.10 3.88
C ASN A 66 -7.15 4.64 2.54
N ARG A 67 -6.61 5.75 2.02
CA ARG A 67 -6.95 6.26 0.69
C ARG A 67 -6.43 5.31 -0.38
N ASP A 68 -5.16 4.95 -0.30
CA ASP A 68 -4.52 4.05 -1.27
C ASP A 68 -5.21 2.68 -1.25
N TYR A 69 -5.46 2.13 -0.06
CA TYR A 69 -6.20 0.86 0.08
C TYR A 69 -7.60 0.91 -0.54
N LYS A 70 -8.30 2.05 -0.52
CA LYS A 70 -9.60 2.21 -1.19
C LYS A 70 -9.44 2.35 -2.70
N GLN A 71 -8.48 3.14 -3.16
CA GLN A 71 -8.18 3.35 -4.58
C GLN A 71 -7.91 2.01 -5.28
N TYR A 72 -7.08 1.16 -4.68
CA TYR A 72 -6.71 -0.14 -5.22
C TYR A 72 -7.63 -1.29 -4.76
N ARG A 73 -8.62 -1.04 -3.88
CA ARG A 73 -9.70 -2.02 -3.58
C ARG A 73 -10.72 -2.09 -4.71
N THR A 74 -10.95 -0.99 -5.41
CA THR A 74 -12.11 -0.78 -6.30
C THR A 74 -11.76 -0.87 -7.77
N HIS A 75 -10.47 -0.81 -8.11
CA HIS A 75 -9.99 -1.38 -9.36
C HIS A 75 -10.15 -2.90 -9.31
N LYS A 76 -11.40 -3.35 -9.39
CA LYS A 76 -11.76 -4.62 -9.98
C LYS A 76 -10.87 -4.75 -11.19
N LEU A 77 -9.99 -5.75 -11.18
CA LEU A 77 -9.88 -6.72 -12.26
C LEU A 77 -10.72 -6.26 -13.44
N ILE A 78 -10.18 -5.38 -14.28
CA ILE A 78 -10.74 -5.14 -15.61
C ILE A 78 -10.29 -6.38 -16.38
N THR A 79 -10.91 -7.51 -16.03
CA THR A 79 -11.08 -8.62 -16.94
C THR A 79 -11.95 -8.05 -18.06
N LYS A 80 -11.26 -7.62 -19.12
CA LYS A 80 -11.83 -7.54 -20.47
C LYS A 80 -12.57 -8.83 -20.79
#